data_AF-A3IUN3-F1
#
_entry.id   AF-A3IUN3-F1
#
_cell.length_a   1.000
_cell.length_b   1.000
_cell.length_c   1.000
_cell.angle_alpha   90.00
_cell.angle_beta   90.00
_cell.angle_gamma   90.00
#
_symmetry.space_group_name_H-M   'P 1'
#
loop_
_entity.id
_entity.type
_entity.pdbx_description
1 polymer ?
#
loop_
_entity_poly.entity_id
_entity_poly.type
_entity_poly.pdbx_seq_one_letter_code
_entity_poly.pdbx_strand_id
1 'polypeptide(L)' 'MNSIKEKIQSILNQLPDDCSIEDIQYHLYVLEKIRQGLQVAEREPILQQEEVEGLLSKWLIE' A
#
# COMPACT_ATOMS: atom_id res chain seq x y z
N MET A 1 -8.81 -17.02 -5.19
CA MET A 1 -7.71 -16.03 -5.17
C MET A 1 -7.64 -15.39 -6.54
N ASN A 2 -7.93 -14.10 -6.65
CA ASN A 2 -7.77 -13.40 -7.92
C ASN A 2 -6.27 -13.21 -8.19
N SER A 3 -5.84 -13.54 -9.40
CA SER A 3 -4.50 -13.26 -9.92
C SER A 3 -4.20 -11.76 -9.85
N ILE A 4 -2.91 -11.42 -9.91
CA ILE A 4 -2.50 -10.01 -9.94
C ILE A 4 -3.10 -9.28 -11.15
N LYS A 5 -3.23 -9.97 -12.28
CA LYS A 5 -3.85 -9.45 -13.51
C LYS A 5 -5.32 -9.09 -13.29
N GLU A 6 -6.10 -9.99 -12.68
CA GLU A 6 -7.51 -9.73 -12.38
C GLU A 6 -7.70 -8.58 -11.39
N LYS A 7 -6.80 -8.45 -10.40
CA LYS A 7 -6.83 -7.32 -9.46
C LYS A 7 -6.53 -5.99 -10.15
N ILE A 8 -5.52 -5.96 -11.02
CA ILE A 8 -5.19 -4.77 -11.82
C ILE A 8 -6.38 -4.40 -12.72
N GLN A 9 -6.97 -5.39 -13.40
CA GLN A 9 -8.11 -5.15 -14.27
C GLN A 9 -9.33 -4.61 -13.50
N SER A 10 -9.57 -5.10 -12.28
CA SER A 10 -10.62 -4.55 -11.40
C SER A 10 -10.38 -3.09 -11.03
N ILE A 11 -9.13 -2.69 -10.80
CA ILE A 11 -8.78 -1.29 -10.51
C ILE A 11 -9.01 -0.44 -11.75
N LEU A 12 -8.51 -0.87 -12.91
CA LEU A 12 -8.67 -0.15 -14.16
C LEU A 12 -10.15 0.07 -14.51
N ASN A 13 -11.01 -0.93 -14.27
CA ASN A 13 -12.46 -0.82 -14.49
C ASN A 13 -13.18 0.17 -13.53
N GLN A 14 -12.52 0.60 -12.45
CA GLN A 14 -13.07 1.56 -11.49
C GLN A 14 -12.58 2.98 -11.76
N LEU A 15 -11.60 3.16 -12.63
CA LEU A 15 -11.08 4.48 -12.97
C LEU A 15 -12.03 5.21 -13.93
N PRO A 16 -12.12 6.55 -13.83
CA PRO A 16 -12.79 7.37 -14.82
C PRO A 16 -12.18 7.21 -16.23
N ASP A 17 -12.99 7.37 -17.27
CA ASP A 17 -12.52 7.32 -18.66
C ASP A 17 -11.53 8.45 -18.99
N ASP A 18 -11.57 9.56 -18.25
CA ASP A 18 -10.67 10.71 -18.38
C ASP A 18 -9.45 10.63 -17.43
N CYS A 19 -9.20 9.47 -16.81
CA CYS A 19 -8.04 9.29 -15.95
C CYS A 19 -6.72 9.48 -16.71
N SER A 20 -5.77 10.09 -16.02
CA SER A 20 -4.41 10.29 -16.52
C SER A 20 -3.56 9.02 -16.35
N ILE A 21 -2.38 9.02 -16.97
CA ILE A 21 -1.40 7.96 -16.77
C ILE A 21 -0.92 7.97 -15.31
N GLU A 22 -0.78 9.14 -14.72
CA GLU A 22 -0.38 9.35 -13.33
C GLU A 22 -1.39 8.72 -12.35
N ASP A 23 -2.70 8.81 -12.63
CA ASP A 23 -3.73 8.17 -11.83
C ASP A 23 -3.56 6.65 -11.83
N ILE A 24 -3.41 6.05 -13.01
CA ILE A 24 -3.18 4.61 -13.16
C ILE A 24 -1.91 4.19 -12.38
N GLN A 25 -0.82 4.94 -12.54
CA GLN A 25 0.44 4.68 -11.84
C GLN A 25 0.28 4.75 -10.32
N TYR A 26 -0.44 5.75 -9.80
CA TYR A 26 -0.69 5.90 -8.38
C TYR A 26 -1.45 4.70 -7.81
N HIS A 27 -2.52 4.27 -8.49
CA HIS A 27 -3.29 3.11 -8.05
C HIS A 27 -2.47 1.82 -8.05
N LEU A 28 -1.63 1.61 -9.06
CA LEU A 28 -0.71 0.47 -9.10
C LEU A 28 0.33 0.52 -7.97
N TYR A 29 0.90 1.70 -7.70
CA TYR A 29 1.86 1.91 -6.62
C TYR A 29 1.23 1.56 -5.26
N VAL A 30 0.04 2.09 -4.97
CA VAL A 30 -0.68 1.81 -3.71
C VAL A 30 -1.01 0.33 -3.58
N LEU A 31 -1.50 -0.32 -4.66
CA LEU A 31 -1.78 -1.75 -4.64
C LEU A 31 -0.54 -2.55 -4.25
N GLU A 32 0.61 -2.24 -4.85
CA GLU A 32 1.86 -2.95 -4.57
C GLU A 32 2.34 -2.69 -3.13
N LYS A 33 2.22 -1.45 -2.62
CA LYS A 33 2.54 -1.15 -1.22
C LYS A 33 1.68 -1.91 -0.22
N ILE A 34 0.39 -2.05 -0.47
CA ILE A 34 -0.51 -2.85 0.37
C ILE A 34 -0.09 -4.33 0.32
N ARG A 35 0.18 -4.87 -0.88
CA ARG A 35 0.61 -6.27 -1.02
C ARG A 35 1.92 -6.56 -0.28
N GLN A 36 2.89 -5.65 -0.38
CA GLN A 36 4.16 -5.76 0.34
C GLN A 36 3.93 -5.68 1.85
N GLY A 37 3.11 -4.73 2.32
CA GLY A 37 2.75 -4.60 3.73
C GLY A 37 2.11 -5.85 4.31
N LEU A 38 1.18 -6.48 3.58
CA LEU A 38 0.56 -7.74 3.99
C LEU A 38 1.57 -8.90 4.08
N GLN A 39 2.48 -9.01 3.12
CA GLN A 39 3.53 -10.05 3.16
C GLN A 39 4.48 -9.86 4.35
N VAL A 40 4.81 -8.62 4.69
CA VAL A 40 5.62 -8.29 5.86
C VAL A 40 4.86 -8.63 7.14
N ALA A 41 3.59 -8.25 7.24
CA ALA A 41 2.76 -8.54 8.42
C ALA A 41 2.55 -10.05 8.66
N GLU A 42 2.59 -10.88 7.61
CA GLU A 42 2.52 -12.34 7.74
C GLU A 42 3.83 -12.99 8.21
N ARG A 43 4.98 -12.33 7.99
CA ARG A 43 6.32 -12.94 8.18
C ARG A 43 7.09 -12.36 9.36
N GLU A 44 6.89 -11.08 9.63
CA GLU A 44 7.65 -10.33 10.63
C GLU A 44 6.81 -10.16 11.91
N PRO A 45 7.47 -10.03 13.08
CA PRO A 45 6.79 -9.68 14.32
C PRO A 45 6.09 -8.32 14.22
N ILE A 46 4.89 -8.23 14.80
CA ILE A 46 4.18 -6.96 14.98
C ILE A 46 4.67 -6.26 16.26
N LEU A 47 4.72 -4.93 16.20
CA LEU A 47 5.04 -4.07 17.35
C LEU A 47 3.76 -3.49 17.95
N GLN A 48 3.77 -3.26 19.26
CA GLN A 48 2.73 -2.49 19.94
C GLN A 48 2.86 -1.00 19.58
N GLN A 49 1.74 -0.29 19.66
CA GLN A 49 1.67 1.15 19.34
C GLN A 49 2.75 1.98 20.07
N GLU A 50 2.94 1.74 21.37
CA GLU A 50 3.92 2.46 22.19
C GLU A 50 5.37 2.24 21.71
N GLU A 51 5.70 1.01 21.27
CA GLU A 51 7.02 0.69 20.72
C GLU A 51 7.26 1.44 19.40
N VAL A 52 6.25 1.52 18.54
CA VAL A 52 6.30 2.25 17.27
C VAL A 52 6.46 3.75 17.50
N GLU A 53 5.69 4.33 18.42
CA GLU A 53 5.81 5.75 18.79
C GLU A 53 7.21 6.10 19.30
N GLY A 54 7.76 5.24 20.18
CA GLY A 54 9.13 5.36 20.66
C GLY A 54 10.17 5.37 19.52
N LEU A 55 10.06 4.47 18.55
CA LEU A 55 10.96 4.40 17.39
C LEU A 55 10.84 5.62 16.46
N LEU A 56 9.63 6.15 16.27
CA LEU A 56 9.35 7.26 15.38
C LEU A 56 9.65 8.63 15.99
N SER A 57 9.72 8.72 17.32
CA SER A 57 9.99 9.97 18.05
C SER A 57 11.24 10.73 17.59
N LYS A 58 12.28 10.02 17.14
CA LYS A 58 13.55 10.62 16.67
C LYS A 58 13.45 11.53 15.44
N TRP A 59 12.31 11.50 14.74
CA TRP A 59 12.05 12.36 13.58
C TRP A 59 11.09 13.51 13.89
N LEU A 60 10.63 13.64 15.14
CA LEU A 60 9.91 14.82 15.58
C LEU A 60 10.88 16.01 15.62
N ILE A 61 10.49 17.10 14.95
CA ILE A 61 11.20 18.38 15.01
C ILE A 61 10.48 19.20 16.08
N GLU A 62 11.11 19.34 17.24
CA GLU A 62 10.66 20.22 18.34
C GLU A 62 11.08 21.67 18.11
#